data_AF-A0A8M1KMF1-F1
#
_entry.id   AF-A0A8M1KMF1-F1
#
_cell.length_a   1.000
_cell.length_b   1.000
_cell.length_c   1.000
_cell.angle_alpha   90.00
_cell.angle_beta   90.00
_cell.angle_gamma   90.00
#
_symmetry.space_group_name_H-M   'P 1'
#
loop_
_entity.id
_entity.type
_entity.pdbx_description
1 polymer ?
#
loop_
_entity_poly.entity_id
_entity_poly.type
_entity_poly.pdbx_seq_one_letter_code
_entity_poly.pdbx_strand_id
1 'polypeptide(L)'
;MLGEVLGGINCARVAVLTPYFYTANFECVLDRQGQPVPYTTPSRLQISEEGKVQWASSATEQERMELPTGAQRIALDFFDAKSFCKNSQHVKGEIHLRKRHLEILGSHVIQGEVGPGRREDLCPPPGTGSQ
;
A
#
# COMPACT_ATOMS: atom_id res chain seq x y z
N MET A 1 -11.69 2.05 -6.24
CA MET A 1 -10.64 2.11 -5.18
C MET A 1 -9.68 0.91 -5.34
N LEU A 2 -8.39 1.02 -4.95
CA LEU A 2 -7.40 -0.07 -5.12
C LEU A 2 -7.85 -1.41 -4.47
N GLY A 3 -8.52 -1.33 -3.31
CA GLY A 3 -9.08 -2.52 -2.64
C GLY A 3 -10.16 -3.24 -3.47
N GLU A 4 -10.94 -2.53 -4.29
CA GLU A 4 -11.94 -3.17 -5.16
C GLU A 4 -11.29 -3.89 -6.35
N VAL A 5 -10.19 -3.33 -6.87
CA VAL A 5 -9.41 -3.92 -7.97
C VAL A 5 -8.72 -5.20 -7.50
N LEU A 6 -8.26 -5.23 -6.25
CA LEU A 6 -7.55 -6.38 -5.66
C LEU A 6 -8.49 -7.41 -5.01
N GLY A 7 -9.80 -7.36 -5.28
CA GLY A 7 -10.76 -8.34 -4.77
C GLY A 7 -11.12 -8.21 -3.29
N GLY A 8 -10.80 -7.07 -2.66
CA GLY A 8 -11.19 -6.73 -1.30
C GLY A 8 -10.15 -5.89 -0.56
N ILE A 9 -10.58 -5.22 0.52
CA ILE A 9 -9.68 -4.43 1.39
C ILE A 9 -8.64 -5.28 2.12
N ASN A 10 -8.87 -6.59 2.26
CA ASN A 10 -7.97 -7.50 2.96
C ASN A 10 -6.75 -7.89 2.11
N CYS A 11 -6.73 -7.54 0.83
CA CYS A 11 -5.67 -7.86 -0.12
C CYS A 11 -4.63 -6.74 -0.28
N ALA A 12 -4.82 -5.61 0.40
CA ALA A 12 -3.91 -4.48 0.36
C ALA A 12 -3.76 -3.89 1.76
N ARG A 13 -2.53 -3.54 2.12
CA ARG A 13 -2.21 -2.76 3.32
C ARG A 13 -1.94 -1.33 2.92
N VAL A 14 -2.44 -0.40 3.72
CA VAL A 14 -2.24 1.04 3.52
C VAL A 14 -1.25 1.54 4.56
N ALA A 15 -0.43 2.52 4.20
CA ALA A 15 0.50 3.20 5.11
C ALA A 15 1.42 2.22 5.87
N VAL A 16 2.09 1.33 5.15
CA VAL A 16 2.97 0.31 5.74
C VAL A 16 4.29 0.94 6.16
N LEU A 17 4.61 0.87 7.45
CA LEU A 17 5.90 1.27 7.97
C LEU A 17 6.97 0.23 7.58
N THR A 18 8.02 0.71 6.93
CA THR A 18 9.17 -0.10 6.55
C THR A 18 10.22 -0.12 7.67
N PRO A 19 11.10 -1.15 7.73
CA PRO A 19 12.22 -1.19 8.67
C PRO A 19 13.19 0.00 8.57
N TYR A 20 13.14 0.73 7.46
CA TYR A 20 13.92 1.95 7.24
C TYR A 20 13.17 3.24 7.67
N PHE A 21 12.08 3.11 8.44
CA PHE A 21 11.27 4.21 8.96
C PHE A 21 10.59 5.10 7.90
N TYR A 22 10.34 4.58 6.70
CA TYR A 22 9.50 5.20 5.69
C TYR A 22 8.13 4.53 5.64
N THR A 23 7.09 5.28 5.28
CA THR A 23 5.73 4.77 5.14
C THR A 23 5.38 4.56 3.67
N ALA A 24 5.32 3.32 3.18
CA ALA A 24 4.83 2.99 1.84
C ALA A 24 3.32 3.28 1.74
N ASN A 25 2.85 3.85 0.62
CA ASN A 25 1.43 4.20 0.49
C ASN A 25 0.55 2.95 0.49
N PHE A 26 0.87 1.97 -0.35
CA PHE A 26 0.18 0.70 -0.40
C PHE A 26 1.14 -0.47 -0.58
N GLU A 27 0.80 -1.61 0.00
CA GLU A 27 1.49 -2.89 -0.15
C GLU A 27 0.45 -3.97 -0.48
N CYS A 28 0.73 -4.82 -1.46
CA CYS A 28 -0.03 -6.04 -1.72
C CYS A 28 0.91 -7.21 -2.01
N VAL A 29 0.42 -8.43 -1.80
CA VAL A 29 1.14 -9.66 -2.18
C VAL A 29 0.33 -10.34 -3.27
N LEU A 30 0.99 -10.70 -4.37
CA LEU A 30 0.42 -11.51 -5.44
C LEU A 30 1.02 -12.92 -5.37
N ASP A 31 0.19 -13.92 -5.62
CA ASP A 31 0.67 -15.30 -5.80
C ASP A 31 1.37 -15.48 -7.16
N ARG A 32 1.80 -16.71 -7.43
CA ARG A 32 2.49 -17.06 -8.69
C ARG A 32 1.58 -16.91 -9.92
N GLN A 33 0.27 -16.93 -9.73
CA GLN A 33 -0.77 -16.77 -10.73
C GLN A 33 -1.18 -15.30 -10.91
N GLY A 34 -0.54 -14.38 -10.17
CA GLY A 34 -0.87 -12.95 -10.19
C GLY A 34 -2.15 -12.59 -9.45
N GLN A 35 -2.70 -13.50 -8.64
CA GLN A 35 -3.88 -13.23 -7.82
C GLN A 35 -3.48 -12.62 -6.48
N PRO A 36 -4.24 -11.61 -6.00
CA PRO A 36 -3.98 -10.98 -4.72
C PRO A 36 -4.21 -11.95 -3.56
N VAL A 37 -3.21 -12.05 -2.69
CA VAL A 37 -3.25 -12.88 -1.48
C VAL A 37 -3.77 -12.03 -0.31
N PRO A 38 -4.88 -12.45 0.34
CA PRO A 38 -5.37 -11.76 1.52
C PRO A 38 -4.37 -11.82 2.68
N TYR A 39 -4.17 -10.69 3.36
CA TYR A 39 -3.32 -10.59 4.55
C TYR A 39 -3.97 -11.18 5.81
N THR A 40 -5.25 -11.52 5.75
CA THR A 40 -5.95 -12.20 6.84
C THR A 40 -5.36 -13.58 7.07
N THR A 41 -4.71 -13.75 8.21
CA THR A 41 -4.51 -15.08 8.79
C THR A 41 -5.90 -15.71 8.92
N PRO A 42 -6.15 -16.94 8.41
CA PRO A 42 -7.36 -17.64 8.80
C PRO A 42 -7.26 -17.78 10.32
N SER A 43 -8.11 -17.05 11.04
CA SER A 43 -8.22 -17.17 12.47
C SER A 43 -8.69 -18.59 12.79
N ARG A 44 -7.76 -19.54 12.90
CA ARG A 44 -8.01 -20.77 13.66
C ARG A 44 -8.09 -20.32 15.10
N LEU A 45 -9.27 -19.88 15.51
CA LEU A 45 -9.64 -19.81 16.92
C LEU A 45 -9.42 -21.22 17.48
N GLN A 46 -8.25 -21.49 18.05
CA GLN A 46 -8.08 -22.63 18.93
C GLN A 46 -8.71 -22.22 20.25
N ILE A 47 -10.00 -22.50 20.36
CA ILE A 47 -10.71 -22.41 21.63
C ILE A 47 -10.17 -23.59 22.46
N SER A 48 -9.20 -23.34 23.34
CA SER A 48 -8.85 -24.32 24.38
C SER A 48 -10.02 -24.39 25.37
N GLU A 49 -10.25 -25.58 25.94
CA GLU A 49 -11.41 -25.97 26.75
C GLU A 49 -11.59 -25.10 28.03
N GLU A 50 -10.60 -24.29 28.38
CA GLU A 50 -10.61 -23.39 29.55
C GLU A 50 -10.99 -21.92 29.27
N GLY A 51 -11.57 -21.59 28.10
CA GLY A 51 -12.21 -20.29 27.86
C GLY A 51 -11.25 -19.09 27.80
N LYS A 52 -9.94 -19.32 27.75
CA LYS A 52 -8.94 -18.25 27.63
C LYS A 52 -8.60 -18.00 26.17
N VAL A 53 -9.11 -16.91 25.62
CA VAL A 53 -8.77 -16.44 24.26
C VAL A 53 -7.33 -15.93 24.27
N GLN A 54 -6.40 -16.70 23.71
CA GLN A 54 -5.02 -16.25 23.51
C GLN A 54 -4.88 -15.62 22.13
N TRP A 55 -4.81 -14.30 22.09
CA TRP A 55 -4.47 -13.56 20.87
C TRP A 55 -3.02 -13.87 20.51
N ALA A 56 -2.78 -14.66 19.46
CA ALA A 56 -1.48 -14.75 18.81
C ALA A 56 -1.23 -13.47 18.00
N SER A 57 -1.11 -12.32 18.68
CA SER A 57 -0.72 -11.04 18.07
C SER A 57 0.74 -10.76 18.36
N SER A 58 1.61 -11.51 17.70
CA SER A 58 2.91 -11.02 17.29
C SER A 58 3.44 -11.91 16.19
N ALA A 59 2.86 -11.78 14.98
CA ALA A 59 3.59 -12.19 13.79
C ALA A 59 4.88 -11.36 13.77
N THR A 60 5.97 -12.02 14.13
CA THR A 60 7.31 -11.43 14.19
C THR A 60 7.59 -10.77 12.84
N GLU A 61 8.25 -9.61 12.81
CA GLU A 61 8.52 -8.89 11.55
C GLU A 61 9.26 -9.76 10.50
N GLN A 62 9.88 -10.85 10.96
CA GLN A 62 10.51 -11.88 10.17
C GLN A 62 9.53 -12.71 9.32
N GLU A 63 8.36 -13.09 9.85
CA GLU A 63 7.29 -13.76 9.08
C GLU A 63 6.69 -12.81 8.03
N ARG A 64 6.80 -11.49 8.25
CA ARG A 64 6.39 -10.48 7.27
C ARG A 64 7.43 -10.23 6.20
N MET A 65 8.64 -10.77 6.26
CA MET A 65 9.62 -10.68 5.16
C MET A 65 9.53 -11.89 4.24
N GLU A 66 9.16 -13.05 4.79
CA GLU A 66 9.09 -14.30 4.04
C GLU A 66 7.81 -14.35 3.20
N LEU A 67 7.98 -14.24 1.89
CA LEU A 67 6.89 -14.47 0.95
C LEU A 67 6.71 -15.97 0.72
N PRO A 68 5.47 -16.45 0.56
CA PRO A 68 5.23 -17.82 0.09
C PRO A 68 6.03 -18.08 -1.19
N THR A 69 6.54 -19.30 -1.36
CA THR A 69 7.35 -19.68 -2.51
C THR A 69 6.64 -19.35 -3.83
N GLY A 70 7.17 -18.37 -4.57
CA GLY A 70 6.62 -17.92 -5.85
C GLY A 70 5.63 -16.74 -5.77
N ALA A 71 5.36 -16.21 -4.59
CA ALA A 71 4.61 -14.97 -4.40
C ALA A 71 5.53 -13.74 -4.53
N GLN A 72 4.98 -12.64 -5.03
CA GLN A 72 5.67 -11.37 -5.20
C GLN A 72 4.99 -10.28 -4.37
N ARG A 73 5.78 -9.55 -3.57
CA ARG A 73 5.30 -8.34 -2.89
C ARG A 73 5.38 -7.17 -3.85
N ILE A 74 4.32 -6.39 -3.91
CA ILE A 74 4.26 -5.16 -4.68
C ILE A 74 4.03 -4.01 -3.70
N ALA A 75 4.89 -3.01 -3.78
CA ALA A 75 4.71 -1.74 -3.08
C ALA A 75 4.31 -0.68 -4.11
N LEU A 76 3.15 -0.05 -3.90
CA LEU A 76 2.75 1.11 -4.68
C LEU A 76 3.11 2.37 -3.90
N ASP A 77 3.84 3.25 -4.55
CA ASP A 77 4.35 4.47 -3.97
C ASP A 77 3.90 5.67 -4.81
N PHE A 78 3.25 6.63 -4.15
CA PHE A 78 2.65 7.79 -4.80
C PHE A 78 3.35 9.05 -4.32
N PHE A 79 3.80 9.84 -5.28
CA PHE A 79 4.55 11.06 -4.98
C PHE A 79 3.87 12.29 -5.57
N ASP A 80 3.96 13.38 -4.82
CA ASP A 80 3.51 14.69 -5.27
C ASP A 80 4.55 15.36 -6.17
N ALA A 81 4.14 16.41 -6.87
CA ALA A 81 5.05 17.31 -7.59
C ALA A 81 6.21 17.86 -6.71
N LYS A 82 6.04 17.90 -5.38
CA LYS A 82 7.08 18.31 -4.41
C LYS A 82 8.25 17.33 -4.32
N SER A 83 8.07 16.10 -4.78
CA SER A 83 9.09 15.04 -4.80
C SER A 83 10.09 15.18 -5.95
N PHE A 84 9.84 16.13 -6.85
CA PHE A 84 10.71 16.48 -7.95
C PHE A 84 11.55 17.72 -7.64
N CYS A 85 12.64 17.89 -8.36
CA CYS A 85 13.44 19.11 -8.31
C CYS A 85 12.65 20.27 -8.91
N LYS A 86 12.75 21.47 -8.32
CA LYS A 86 12.01 22.65 -8.83
C LYS A 86 12.41 23.05 -10.26
N ASN A 87 13.67 22.78 -10.62
CA ASN A 87 14.28 23.22 -11.86
C ASN A 87 14.39 22.09 -12.90
N SER A 88 13.96 20.88 -12.56
CA SER A 88 14.07 19.71 -13.43
C SER A 88 13.10 18.61 -13.03
N GLN A 89 12.65 17.79 -13.98
CA GLN A 89 11.77 16.65 -13.69
C GLN A 89 12.51 15.46 -13.04
N HIS A 90 13.69 15.70 -12.45
CA HIS A 90 14.41 14.69 -11.72
C HIS A 90 13.78 14.49 -10.34
N VAL A 91 13.51 13.23 -10.03
CA VAL A 91 13.04 12.79 -8.71
C VAL A 91 14.16 12.99 -7.67
N LYS A 92 13.80 13.47 -6.47
CA LYS A 92 14.75 13.70 -5.37
C LYS A 92 15.45 12.41 -4.92
N GLY A 93 16.64 12.56 -4.33
CA GLY A 93 17.43 11.44 -3.81
C GLY A 93 16.71 10.63 -2.73
N GLU A 94 15.92 11.28 -1.88
CA GLU A 94 15.11 10.61 -0.85
C GLU A 94 14.15 9.57 -1.44
N ILE A 95 13.52 9.90 -2.56
CA ILE A 95 12.57 9.02 -3.25
C ILE A 95 13.30 7.84 -3.91
N HIS A 96 14.49 8.08 -4.47
CA HIS A 96 15.35 7.02 -4.98
C HIS A 96 15.81 6.07 -3.87
N LEU A 97 16.18 6.60 -2.69
CA LEU A 97 16.53 5.79 -1.53
C LEU A 97 15.36 4.91 -1.11
N ARG A 98 14.17 5.50 -0.99
CA ARG A 98 12.95 4.79 -0.60
C ARG A 98 12.62 3.65 -1.57
N LYS A 99 12.72 3.90 -2.89
CA LYS A 99 12.56 2.86 -3.92
C LYS A 99 13.54 1.71 -3.70
N ARG A 100 14.83 2.02 -3.58
CA ARG A 100 15.89 1.04 -3.38
C ARG A 100 15.65 0.21 -2.11
N HIS A 101 15.24 0.83 -1.02
CA HIS A 101 14.98 0.12 0.23
C HIS A 101 13.84 -0.88 0.09
N LEU A 102 12.76 -0.52 -0.59
CA LEU A 102 11.65 -1.44 -0.84
C LEU A 102 12.09 -2.62 -1.74
N GLU A 103 12.92 -2.38 -2.75
CA GLU A 103 13.50 -3.43 -3.59
C GLU A 103 14.40 -4.38 -2.80
N ILE A 104 15.21 -3.86 -1.87
CA ILE A 104 16.03 -4.68 -0.96
C ILE A 104 15.16 -5.54 -0.04
N LEU A 105 14.00 -5.04 0.37
CA LEU A 105 13.01 -5.80 1.16
C LEU A 105 12.29 -6.88 0.32
N GLY A 106 12.62 -7.05 -0.95
CA GLY A 106 11.98 -8.02 -1.84
C GLY A 106 10.65 -7.53 -2.44
N SER A 107 10.36 -6.24 -2.34
CA SER A 107 9.17 -5.64 -2.96
C SER A 107 9.47 -5.16 -4.37
N HIS A 108 8.54 -5.41 -5.29
CA HIS A 108 8.52 -4.74 -6.57
C HIS A 108 7.82 -3.39 -6.44
N VAL A 109 8.54 -2.31 -6.76
CA VAL A 109 8.04 -0.95 -6.53
C VAL A 109 7.44 -0.38 -7.79
N ILE A 110 6.16 -0.02 -7.73
CA ILE A 110 5.46 0.73 -8.76
C ILE A 110 5.28 2.16 -8.26
N GLN A 111 5.87 3.12 -8.98
CA GLN A 111 5.81 4.53 -8.61
C GLN A 111 4.83 5.26 -9.53
N GLY A 112 3.92 6.03 -8.93
CA GLY A 112 2.98 6.89 -9.64
C GLY A 112 3.11 8.33 -9.19
N GLU A 113 3.13 9.27 -10.13
CA GLU A 113 2.91 10.68 -9.81
C GLU A 113 1.42 10.90 -9.59
N VAL A 114 1.05 11.43 -8.43
CA VAL A 114 -0.30 11.95 -8.24
C VAL A 114 -0.28 13.37 -8.74
N GLY A 115 -0.72 13.54 -9.99
CA GLY A 115 -0.99 14.86 -10.55
C GLY A 115 -1.96 15.61 -9.64
N PRO A 116 -1.96 16.96 -9.65
CA PRO A 116 -2.94 17.72 -8.88
C PRO A 116 -4.32 17.19 -9.27
N GLY A 117 -4.97 16.51 -8.32
CA GLY A 117 -6.26 15.90 -8.56
C GLY A 117 -7.13 16.97 -9.22
N ARG A 118 -7.78 16.63 -10.33
CA ARG A 118 -8.89 17.45 -10.81
C ARG A 118 -9.81 17.59 -9.60
N ARG A 119 -9.76 18.73 -8.92
CA ARG A 119 -10.90 19.25 -8.20
C ARG A 119 -11.95 19.34 -9.29
N GLU A 120 -12.80 18.33 -9.37
CA GLU A 120 -14.03 18.46 -10.13
C GLU A 120 -14.66 19.76 -9.66
N ASP A 121 -14.91 20.63 -10.63
CA ASP A 121 -15.40 21.97 -10.47
C ASP A 121 -16.64 22.00 -9.56
N LEU A 122 -16.44 22.26 -8.27
CA LEU A 122 -17.47 22.82 -7.39
C LEU A 122 -17.58 24.32 -7.67
N CYS A 123 -17.85 24.68 -8.93
CA CYS A 123 -18.55 25.90 -9.25
C CYS A 123 -20.04 25.55 -9.26
N PRO A 124 -20.85 26.02 -8.30
CA PRO A 124 -22.29 25.88 -8.42
C PRO A 124 -22.75 26.59 -9.71
N PRO A 125 -23.71 26.01 -10.48
CA PRO A 125 -24.21 26.64 -11.68
C PRO A 125 -24.76 28.04 -11.35
N PRO A 126 -24.58 29.04 -12.23
CA PRO A 126 -25.15 30.36 -12.02
C PRO A 126 -26.66 30.20 -11.88
N GLY A 127 -27.19 30.67 -10.75
CA GLY A 127 -28.62 30.68 -10.50
C GLY A 127 -29.33 31.35 -11.67
N THR A 128 -30.25 30.62 -12.28
CA THR A 128 -31.24 31.17 -13.21
C THR A 128 -32.12 32.15 -12.42
N GLY A 129 -31.69 33.41 -12.38
CA GLY A 129 -32.52 34.53 -11.98
C GLY A 129 -33.69 34.61 -12.95
N SER A 130 -34.84 34.12 -12.50
CA SER A 130 -36.13 34.30 -13.17
C SER A 130 -36.66 35.66 -12.74
N GLN A 131 -36.71 36.62 -13.65
CA GLN A 131 -37.66 37.74 -13.63
C GLN A 131 -38.12 38.00 -15.06
#